data_AF-A0A9P9ERD5-F1
#
_entry.id   AF-A0A9P9ERD5-F1
#
_cell.length_a   1.000
_cell.length_b   1.000
_cell.length_c   1.000
_cell.angle_alpha   90.00
_cell.angle_beta   90.00
_cell.angle_gamma   90.00
#
_symmetry.space_group_name_H-M   'P 1'
#
loop_
_entity.id
_entity.type
_entity.pdbx_description
1 polymer ?
#
loop_
_entity_poly.entity_id
_entity_poly.type
_entity_poly.pdbx_seq_one_letter_code
_entity_poly.pdbx_strand_id
1 'polypeptide(L)'
;MLDVVAIVVAVISLVASVLTAGITSWLTYNLDKRKSIREAEKLLRKYQDPLVLAARDLQARLYNIVRGGILHFADGTPEQNDTLFIYTAFLVGQYFAWIHILRRQGQFIAFTSGGKQRSRSQNFIRITDQITDLLNTDVLEPGISGGDREQWETERWDVEQQAGLWREAERWDAERLDPEGLFVLWKDHQRAIGEIMTTRDERSDELICTEFSEFTKRWKDEDPTLHTWLRAIPKAIRKLVADIHPASIPREGRYTREGRYAREVENRLWNTVGVEDSLELQSAVEARNPSDAENPPEVENTPEFEDTIEASQRAQRVRKARKARIAYDLKIRLVRLQRLLVDLVMLLDEEGLGRAGEKWKLKEEDIPKSSRQQP
;
A
#
# COMPACT_ATOMS: atom_id res chain seq x y z
N MET A 1 -24.38 -35.42 73.36
CA MET A 1 -24.66 -34.02 72.94
C MET A 1 -23.45 -33.33 72.33
N LEU A 2 -22.24 -33.52 72.87
CA LEU A 2 -21.01 -32.89 72.33
C LEU A 2 -20.69 -33.28 70.87
N ASP A 3 -20.89 -34.55 70.49
CA ASP A 3 -20.58 -35.02 69.11
C ASP A 3 -21.46 -34.36 68.05
N VAL A 4 -22.74 -34.11 68.36
CA VAL A 4 -23.69 -33.47 67.44
C VAL A 4 -23.28 -32.01 67.18
N VAL A 5 -22.82 -31.30 68.23
CA VAL A 5 -22.34 -29.92 68.10
C VAL A 5 -21.08 -29.88 67.23
N ALA A 6 -20.14 -30.80 67.43
CA ALA A 6 -18.92 -30.87 66.64
C ALA A 6 -19.19 -31.11 65.14
N ILE A 7 -20.13 -32.00 64.81
CA ILE A 7 -20.52 -32.27 63.41
C ILE A 7 -21.15 -31.03 62.77
N VAL A 8 -22.05 -30.34 63.47
CA VAL A 8 -22.71 -29.13 62.95
C VAL A 8 -21.68 -28.02 62.69
N VAL A 9 -20.74 -27.79 63.62
CA VAL A 9 -19.68 -26.80 63.44
C VAL A 9 -18.76 -27.14 62.26
N ALA A 10 -18.44 -28.43 62.08
CA ALA A 10 -17.61 -28.89 60.97
C ALA A 10 -18.28 -28.65 59.60
N VAL A 11 -19.57 -28.93 59.48
CA VAL A 11 -20.33 -28.71 58.23
C VAL A 11 -20.42 -27.23 57.90
N ILE A 12 -20.71 -26.38 58.89
CA ILE A 12 -20.77 -24.92 58.68
C ILE A 12 -19.40 -24.39 58.22
N SER A 13 -18.32 -24.86 58.84
CA SER A 13 -16.96 -24.46 58.47
C SER A 13 -16.58 -24.90 57.04
N LEU A 14 -17.01 -26.09 56.63
CA LEU A 14 -16.81 -26.59 55.26
C LEU A 14 -17.57 -25.73 54.23
N VAL A 15 -18.85 -25.44 54.49
CA VAL A 15 -19.68 -24.63 53.58
C VAL A 15 -19.14 -23.21 53.47
N ALA A 16 -18.75 -22.59 54.58
CA ALA A 16 -18.12 -21.26 54.58
C ALA A 16 -16.82 -21.25 53.76
N SER A 17 -16.01 -22.32 53.85
CA SER A 17 -14.75 -22.44 53.10
C SER A 17 -15.01 -22.55 51.59
N VAL A 18 -15.97 -23.35 51.16
CA VAL A 18 -16.33 -23.51 49.74
C VAL A 18 -16.91 -22.22 49.15
N LEU A 19 -17.79 -21.54 49.89
CA LEU A 19 -18.35 -20.24 49.47
C LEU A 19 -17.25 -19.18 49.34
N THR A 20 -16.34 -19.11 50.31
CA THR A 20 -15.23 -18.15 50.29
C THR A 20 -14.30 -18.43 49.10
N ALA A 21 -13.99 -19.69 48.82
CA ALA A 21 -13.19 -20.07 47.66
C ALA A 21 -13.89 -19.72 46.33
N GLY A 22 -15.20 -19.98 46.22
CA GLY A 22 -16.00 -19.63 45.05
C GLY A 22 -16.05 -18.13 44.77
N ILE A 23 -16.30 -17.32 45.82
CA ILE A 23 -16.31 -15.86 45.73
C ILE A 23 -14.93 -15.32 45.36
N THR A 24 -13.87 -15.85 45.97
CA THR A 24 -12.49 -15.43 45.68
C THR A 24 -12.09 -15.75 44.25
N SER A 25 -12.42 -16.95 43.76
CA SER A 25 -12.15 -17.36 42.37
C SER A 25 -12.92 -16.46 41.38
N TRP A 26 -14.19 -16.18 41.64
CA TRP A 26 -15.00 -15.30 40.81
C TRP A 26 -14.51 -13.84 40.81
N LEU A 27 -14.11 -13.30 41.96
CA LEU A 27 -13.51 -11.98 42.06
C LEU A 27 -12.17 -11.91 41.33
N THR A 28 -11.32 -12.91 41.51
CA THR A 28 -10.00 -12.97 40.86
C THR A 28 -10.15 -13.03 39.35
N TYR A 29 -11.07 -13.87 38.85
CA TYR A 29 -11.38 -13.96 37.42
C TYR A 29 -11.88 -12.63 36.83
N ASN A 30 -12.80 -11.95 37.52
CA ASN A 30 -13.32 -10.66 37.05
C ASN A 30 -12.28 -9.53 37.14
N LEU A 31 -11.40 -9.55 38.14
CA LEU A 31 -10.33 -8.57 38.29
C LEU A 31 -9.24 -8.77 37.23
N ASP A 32 -8.84 -10.01 36.97
CA ASP A 32 -7.86 -10.37 35.95
C ASP A 32 -8.35 -9.97 34.55
N LYS A 33 -9.64 -10.24 34.27
CA LYS A 33 -10.32 -9.77 33.05
C LYS A 33 -10.29 -8.26 32.88
N ARG A 34 -10.44 -7.47 33.95
CA ARG A 34 -10.38 -6.00 33.87
C ARG A 34 -8.96 -5.47 33.73
N LYS A 35 -7.96 -6.16 34.32
CA LYS A 35 -6.55 -5.78 34.21
C LYS A 35 -6.03 -5.99 32.80
N SER A 36 -6.29 -7.16 32.21
CA SER A 36 -5.88 -7.45 30.83
C SER A 36 -6.48 -6.48 29.81
N ILE A 37 -7.72 -6.04 29.99
CA ILE A 37 -8.34 -5.00 29.14
C ILE A 37 -7.57 -3.68 29.21
N ARG A 38 -7.25 -3.21 30.42
CA ARG A 38 -6.53 -1.94 30.60
C ARG A 38 -5.10 -2.01 30.08
N GLU A 39 -4.44 -3.16 30.23
CA GLU A 39 -3.10 -3.41 29.69
C GLU A 39 -3.12 -3.43 28.16
N ALA A 40 -4.11 -4.11 27.57
CA ALA A 40 -4.32 -4.12 26.12
C ALA A 40 -4.62 -2.71 25.56
N GLU A 41 -5.40 -1.89 26.26
CA GLU A 41 -5.66 -0.50 25.87
C GLU A 41 -4.42 0.38 25.94
N LYS A 42 -3.59 0.21 26.98
CA LYS A 42 -2.32 0.94 27.09
C LYS A 42 -1.36 0.58 25.96
N LEU A 43 -1.27 -0.71 25.62
CA LEU A 43 -0.48 -1.18 24.49
C LEU A 43 -1.02 -0.63 23.17
N LEU A 44 -2.34 -0.73 22.94
CA LEU A 44 -2.94 -0.21 21.72
C LEU A 44 -2.64 1.29 21.56
N ARG A 45 -2.88 2.10 22.60
CA ARG A 45 -2.58 3.55 22.57
C ARG A 45 -1.11 3.83 22.30
N LYS A 46 -0.21 3.01 22.84
CA LYS A 46 1.24 3.15 22.66
C LYS A 46 1.70 2.91 21.22
N TYR A 47 1.12 1.91 20.55
CA TYR A 47 1.52 1.51 19.19
C TYR A 47 0.61 2.05 18.09
N GLN A 48 -0.50 2.68 18.47
CA GLN A 48 -1.44 3.34 17.56
C GLN A 48 -0.78 4.49 16.80
N ASP A 49 -0.10 5.41 17.48
CA ASP A 49 0.50 6.58 16.82
C ASP A 49 1.59 6.18 15.80
N PRO A 50 2.53 5.26 16.13
CA PRO A 50 3.49 4.76 15.14
C PRO A 50 2.82 4.04 13.96
N LEU A 51 1.76 3.26 14.19
CA LEU A 51 1.02 2.61 13.10
C LEU A 51 0.33 3.64 12.19
N VAL A 52 -0.29 4.68 12.76
CA VAL A 52 -0.92 5.77 11.99
C VAL A 52 0.12 6.45 11.10
N LEU A 53 1.28 6.75 11.66
CA LEU A 53 2.37 7.39 10.90
C LEU A 53 2.83 6.49 9.75
N ALA A 54 3.11 5.21 10.02
CA ALA A 54 3.53 4.26 8.98
C ALA A 54 2.46 4.05 7.89
N ALA A 55 1.18 3.98 8.27
CA ALA A 55 0.09 3.87 7.31
C ALA A 55 -0.05 5.13 6.45
N ARG A 56 0.11 6.32 7.04
CA ARG A 56 0.10 7.60 6.32
C ARG A 56 1.27 7.73 5.36
N ASP A 57 2.48 7.38 5.78
CA ASP A 57 3.67 7.46 4.94
C ASP A 57 3.60 6.48 3.76
N LEU A 58 3.15 5.25 4.01
CA LEU A 58 2.89 4.27 2.95
C LEU A 58 1.80 4.77 1.98
N GLN A 59 0.69 5.30 2.51
CA GLN A 59 -0.39 5.86 1.70
C GLN A 59 0.09 7.00 0.81
N ALA A 60 0.85 7.96 1.35
CA ALA A 60 1.40 9.08 0.61
C ALA A 60 2.37 8.60 -0.49
N ARG A 61 3.18 7.58 -0.20
CA ARG A 61 4.09 6.97 -1.18
C ARG A 61 3.33 6.30 -2.31
N LEU A 62 2.30 5.51 -2.00
CA LEU A 62 1.47 4.86 -3.01
C LEU A 62 0.72 5.89 -3.87
N TYR A 63 0.21 6.97 -3.27
CA TYR A 63 -0.38 8.08 -4.01
C TYR A 63 0.62 8.70 -4.99
N ASN A 64 1.86 8.93 -4.56
CA ASN A 64 2.89 9.51 -5.42
C ASN A 64 3.27 8.57 -6.58
N ILE A 65 3.27 7.26 -6.36
CA ILE A 65 3.47 6.23 -7.38
C ILE A 65 2.33 6.22 -8.40
N VAL A 66 1.08 6.27 -7.93
CA VAL A 66 -0.10 6.13 -8.80
C VAL A 66 -0.49 7.42 -9.51
N ARG A 67 -0.40 8.57 -8.82
CA ARG A 67 -0.90 9.87 -9.28
C ARG A 67 0.16 10.98 -9.25
N GLY A 68 1.02 11.01 -8.24
CA GLY A 68 2.01 12.08 -8.07
C GLY A 68 3.20 12.05 -9.04
N GLY A 69 3.22 11.07 -9.97
CA GLY A 69 4.20 11.01 -11.04
C GLY A 69 5.61 10.65 -10.61
N ILE A 70 5.87 10.23 -9.35
CA ILE A 70 7.22 9.92 -8.83
C ILE A 70 7.97 8.86 -9.65
N LEU A 71 7.27 8.11 -10.50
CA LEU A 71 7.85 7.14 -11.42
C LEU A 71 8.84 7.76 -12.42
N HIS A 72 8.78 9.07 -12.70
CA HIS A 72 9.78 9.73 -13.56
C HIS A 72 11.19 9.70 -12.96
N PHE A 73 11.33 9.55 -11.64
CA PHE A 73 12.63 9.38 -10.99
C PHE A 73 13.26 8.01 -11.25
N ALA A 74 12.51 7.05 -11.82
CA ALA A 74 13.07 5.75 -12.18
C ALA A 74 14.13 5.86 -13.28
N ASP A 75 14.00 6.84 -14.19
CA ASP A 75 14.97 7.16 -15.24
C ASP A 75 16.00 8.21 -14.80
N GLY A 76 15.95 8.64 -13.53
CA GLY A 76 16.82 9.65 -12.95
C GLY A 76 18.20 9.12 -12.55
N THR A 77 18.83 9.78 -11.58
CA THR A 77 20.13 9.32 -11.07
C THR A 77 19.99 7.97 -10.34
N PRO A 78 21.06 7.15 -10.24
CA PRO A 78 21.04 5.91 -9.47
C PRO A 78 20.54 6.10 -8.03
N GLU A 79 20.87 7.22 -7.40
CA GLU A 79 20.44 7.56 -6.04
C GLU A 79 18.94 7.85 -5.96
N GLN A 80 18.37 8.50 -6.98
CA GLN A 80 16.92 8.76 -7.07
C GLN A 80 16.15 7.46 -7.29
N ASN A 81 16.69 6.59 -8.14
CA ASN A 81 16.15 5.26 -8.41
C ASN A 81 16.17 4.39 -7.14
N ASP A 82 17.30 4.32 -6.44
CA ASP A 82 17.43 3.66 -5.15
C ASP A 82 16.46 4.22 -4.12
N THR A 83 16.34 5.55 -4.05
CA THR A 83 15.37 6.21 -3.18
C THR A 83 13.94 5.82 -3.55
N LEU A 84 13.62 5.60 -4.83
CA LEU A 84 12.29 5.15 -5.25
C LEU A 84 12.01 3.71 -4.78
N PHE A 85 12.95 2.78 -4.97
CA PHE A 85 12.70 1.37 -4.69
C PHE A 85 12.94 1.00 -3.23
N ILE A 86 14.08 1.38 -2.67
CA ILE A 86 14.50 1.03 -1.30
C ILE A 86 13.57 1.68 -0.28
N TYR A 87 13.25 2.96 -0.44
CA TYR A 87 12.35 3.63 0.50
C TYR A 87 10.92 3.10 0.41
N THR A 88 10.43 2.69 -0.77
CA THR A 88 9.10 2.06 -0.86
C THR A 88 9.09 0.70 -0.16
N ALA A 89 10.14 -0.10 -0.34
CA ALA A 89 10.30 -1.36 0.39
C ALA A 89 10.36 -1.14 1.91
N PHE A 90 11.08 -0.10 2.35
CA PHE A 90 11.13 0.32 3.75
C PHE A 90 9.75 0.66 4.30
N LEU A 91 8.95 1.50 3.62
CA LEU A 91 7.64 1.90 4.10
C LEU A 91 6.66 0.74 4.22
N VAL A 92 6.69 -0.20 3.26
CA VAL A 92 5.91 -1.44 3.36
C VAL A 92 6.40 -2.27 4.55
N GLY A 93 7.72 -2.39 4.73
CA GLY A 93 8.33 -3.05 5.87
C GLY A 93 7.94 -2.44 7.22
N GLN A 94 7.97 -1.12 7.31
CA GLN A 94 7.60 -0.34 8.49
C GLN A 94 6.13 -0.55 8.86
N TYR A 95 5.24 -0.51 7.88
CA TYR A 95 3.82 -0.81 8.10
C TYR A 95 3.63 -2.22 8.68
N PHE A 96 4.25 -3.24 8.07
CA PHE A 96 4.14 -4.61 8.55
C PHE A 96 4.83 -4.85 9.89
N ALA A 97 5.90 -4.13 10.21
CA ALA A 97 6.54 -4.17 11.52
C ALA A 97 5.54 -3.74 12.60
N TRP A 98 4.86 -2.62 12.43
CA TRP A 98 3.86 -2.16 13.40
C TRP A 98 2.65 -3.08 13.49
N ILE A 99 2.19 -3.65 12.38
CA ILE A 99 1.15 -4.69 12.39
C ILE A 99 1.64 -5.94 13.15
N HIS A 100 2.90 -6.35 12.97
CA HIS A 100 3.49 -7.48 13.69
C HIS A 100 3.59 -7.21 15.19
N ILE A 101 4.10 -6.04 15.60
CA ILE A 101 4.20 -5.63 17.00
C ILE A 101 2.82 -5.61 17.65
N LEU A 102 1.85 -4.98 17.00
CA LEU A 102 0.46 -4.94 17.47
C LEU A 102 -0.16 -6.33 17.56
N ARG A 103 0.10 -7.23 16.60
CA ARG A 103 -0.41 -8.60 16.66
C ARG A 103 0.23 -9.39 17.80
N ARG A 104 1.55 -9.26 17.98
CA ARG A 104 2.33 -10.01 18.97
C ARG A 104 1.99 -9.59 20.39
N GLN A 105 1.85 -8.29 20.64
CA GLN A 105 1.52 -7.76 21.95
C GLN A 105 0.01 -7.61 22.18
N GLY A 106 -0.78 -7.54 21.11
CA GLY A 106 -2.22 -7.39 21.11
C GLY A 106 -3.02 -8.70 21.10
N GLN A 107 -2.40 -9.88 21.26
CA GLN A 107 -3.13 -11.15 21.44
C GLN A 107 -4.14 -11.10 22.60
N PHE A 108 -4.03 -10.12 23.50
CA PHE A 108 -4.97 -9.85 24.59
C PHE A 108 -6.18 -8.97 24.20
N ILE A 109 -6.21 -8.33 23.02
CA ILE A 109 -7.27 -7.38 22.61
C ILE A 109 -8.55 -8.12 22.16
N ALA A 110 -8.43 -9.32 21.58
CA ALA A 110 -9.53 -9.96 20.86
C ALA A 110 -10.68 -10.51 21.73
N PHE A 111 -10.48 -10.68 23.03
CA PHE A 111 -11.42 -11.49 23.83
C PHE A 111 -12.44 -10.72 24.67
N THR A 112 -12.24 -9.43 24.94
CA THR A 112 -13.01 -8.82 26.04
C THR A 112 -13.13 -7.30 25.91
N SER A 113 -14.23 -6.77 25.36
CA SER A 113 -14.68 -5.38 25.67
C SER A 113 -16.15 -5.13 25.30
N GLY A 114 -16.80 -4.22 26.02
CA GLY A 114 -18.21 -3.83 25.85
C GLY A 114 -18.51 -3.05 24.55
N GLY A 115 -19.81 -2.87 24.26
CA GLY A 115 -20.37 -2.62 22.92
C GLY A 115 -19.68 -1.60 22.00
N LYS A 116 -19.31 -0.40 22.49
CA LYS A 116 -18.72 0.65 21.64
C LYS A 116 -17.25 0.36 21.27
N GLN A 117 -16.45 -0.13 22.23
CA GLN A 117 -15.03 -0.46 22.01
C GLN A 117 -14.88 -1.72 21.16
N ARG A 118 -15.80 -2.68 21.30
CA ARG A 118 -15.89 -3.85 20.42
C ARG A 118 -16.01 -3.45 18.95
N SER A 119 -16.77 -2.39 18.65
CA SER A 119 -16.98 -1.92 17.28
C SER A 119 -15.70 -1.34 16.65
N ARG A 120 -14.91 -0.58 17.42
CA ARG A 120 -13.63 -0.01 16.94
C ARG A 120 -12.58 -1.10 16.69
N SER A 121 -12.40 -2.01 17.64
CA SER A 121 -11.46 -3.13 17.46
C SER A 121 -11.88 -4.06 16.32
N GLN A 122 -13.19 -4.32 16.15
CA GLN A 122 -13.70 -5.09 15.01
C GLN A 122 -13.47 -4.37 13.68
N ASN A 123 -13.71 -3.05 13.60
CA ASN A 123 -13.43 -2.26 12.41
C ASN A 123 -11.94 -2.26 12.08
N PHE A 124 -11.08 -2.15 13.09
CA PHE A 124 -9.63 -2.21 12.92
C PHE A 124 -9.20 -3.54 12.33
N ILE A 125 -9.60 -4.66 12.96
CA ILE A 125 -9.32 -6.02 12.47
C ILE A 125 -9.82 -6.18 11.04
N ARG A 126 -11.06 -5.75 10.77
CA ARG A 126 -11.66 -5.81 9.44
C ARG A 126 -10.83 -5.05 8.39
N ILE A 127 -10.41 -3.82 8.67
CA ILE A 127 -9.62 -3.03 7.71
C ILE A 127 -8.23 -3.64 7.53
N THR A 128 -7.57 -4.08 8.61
CA THR A 128 -6.26 -4.75 8.50
C THR A 128 -6.35 -6.06 7.72
N ASP A 129 -7.42 -6.83 7.92
CA ASP A 129 -7.66 -8.07 7.18
C ASP A 129 -7.94 -7.77 5.70
N GLN A 130 -8.72 -6.72 5.40
CA GLN A 130 -8.93 -6.26 4.02
C GLN A 130 -7.64 -5.83 3.33
N ILE A 131 -6.73 -5.14 4.04
CA ILE A 131 -5.41 -4.78 3.51
C ILE A 131 -4.58 -6.04 3.26
N THR A 132 -4.53 -6.95 4.23
CA THR A 132 -3.80 -8.21 4.12
C THR A 132 -4.33 -9.08 2.98
N ASP A 133 -5.64 -9.20 2.82
CA ASP A 133 -6.28 -10.01 1.77
C ASP A 133 -6.12 -9.36 0.39
N LEU A 134 -6.20 -8.02 0.30
CA LEU A 134 -5.92 -7.29 -0.94
C LEU A 134 -4.48 -7.52 -1.43
N LEU A 135 -3.53 -7.58 -0.50
CA LEU A 135 -2.12 -7.86 -0.80
C LEU A 135 -1.87 -9.34 -1.08
N ASN A 136 -2.66 -10.25 -0.48
CA ASN A 136 -2.47 -11.70 -0.63
C ASN A 136 -3.08 -12.28 -1.91
N THR A 137 -4.08 -11.63 -2.50
CA THR A 137 -4.82 -12.15 -3.66
C THR A 137 -4.24 -11.63 -4.97
N ASP A 138 -4.05 -12.50 -5.96
CA ASP A 138 -3.79 -12.17 -7.37
C ASP A 138 -5.10 -11.98 -8.16
N VAL A 139 -6.20 -12.49 -7.62
CA VAL A 139 -7.55 -12.27 -8.13
C VAL A 139 -8.06 -10.89 -7.71
N LEU A 140 -8.13 -9.96 -8.67
CA LEU A 140 -9.10 -8.87 -8.55
C LEU A 140 -10.48 -9.51 -8.67
N GLU A 141 -11.11 -9.88 -7.55
CA GLU A 141 -12.50 -10.33 -7.63
C GLU A 141 -13.30 -9.24 -8.35
N PRO A 142 -14.12 -9.57 -9.35
CA PRO A 142 -15.18 -8.69 -9.85
C PRO A 142 -16.29 -8.58 -8.78
N GLY A 143 -15.91 -8.27 -7.55
CA GLY A 143 -16.76 -8.09 -6.37
C GLY A 143 -17.15 -6.62 -6.17
N ILE A 144 -17.27 -5.85 -7.25
CA ILE A 144 -18.06 -4.62 -7.21
C ILE A 144 -19.51 -5.07 -7.18
N SER A 145 -20.10 -5.17 -5.99
CA SER A 145 -21.53 -5.36 -5.86
C SER A 145 -22.24 -4.12 -6.40
N GLY A 146 -22.62 -4.15 -7.68
CA GLY A 146 -23.71 -3.41 -8.33
C GLY A 146 -23.79 -1.88 -8.28
N GLY A 147 -23.36 -1.20 -7.22
CA GLY A 147 -23.61 0.23 -7.00
C GLY A 147 -22.44 1.15 -7.36
N ASP A 148 -21.19 0.69 -7.25
CA ASP A 148 -20.02 1.54 -7.52
C ASP A 148 -19.57 1.50 -8.99
N ARG A 149 -20.17 0.63 -9.83
CA ARG A 149 -19.78 0.45 -11.24
C ARG A 149 -20.15 1.66 -12.11
N GLU A 150 -21.29 2.30 -11.83
CA GLU A 150 -21.78 3.46 -12.57
C GLU A 150 -20.86 4.69 -12.48
N GLN A 151 -20.07 4.81 -11.40
CA GLN A 151 -19.21 5.99 -11.22
C GLN A 151 -17.89 5.91 -12.02
N TRP A 152 -17.46 4.71 -12.40
CA TRP A 152 -16.22 4.49 -13.16
C TRP A 152 -16.45 4.33 -14.67
N GLU A 153 -17.67 3.95 -15.08
CA GLU A 153 -18.02 3.74 -16.50
C GLU A 153 -18.14 5.04 -17.32
N THR A 154 -18.16 6.21 -16.66
CA THR A 154 -18.16 7.51 -17.35
C THR A 154 -16.82 7.92 -17.98
N GLU A 155 -15.70 7.25 -17.68
CA GLU A 155 -14.41 7.45 -18.36
C GLU A 155 -14.22 6.43 -19.50
N ARG A 156 -14.74 6.85 -20.65
CA ARG A 156 -14.93 6.15 -21.93
C ARG A 156 -13.62 5.62 -22.56
N TRP A 157 -13.44 4.30 -22.60
CA TRP A 157 -12.66 3.59 -23.62
C TRP A 157 -13.53 2.43 -24.16
N ASP A 158 -13.46 2.17 -25.46
CA ASP A 158 -14.36 1.33 -26.26
C ASP A 158 -14.55 -0.11 -25.71
N VAL A 159 -15.62 -0.32 -24.95
CA VAL A 159 -15.87 -1.54 -24.14
C VAL A 159 -16.12 -2.79 -24.99
N GLU A 160 -16.67 -2.63 -26.20
CA GLU A 160 -17.02 -3.76 -27.08
C GLU A 160 -15.81 -4.39 -27.78
N GLN A 161 -14.86 -3.59 -28.26
CA GLN A 161 -13.59 -4.12 -28.80
C GLN A 161 -12.76 -4.80 -27.70
N GLN A 162 -12.83 -4.26 -26.48
CA GLN A 162 -12.17 -4.84 -25.32
C GLN A 162 -12.80 -6.18 -24.93
N ALA A 163 -14.13 -6.31 -24.89
CA ALA A 163 -14.84 -7.54 -24.50
C ALA A 163 -14.51 -8.77 -25.36
N GLY A 164 -14.19 -8.57 -26.65
CA GLY A 164 -13.68 -9.63 -27.53
C GLY A 164 -12.26 -10.06 -27.16
N LEU A 165 -11.36 -9.09 -26.97
CA LEU A 165 -9.98 -9.32 -26.55
C LEU A 165 -9.88 -9.91 -25.12
N TRP A 166 -10.80 -9.57 -24.23
CA TRP A 166 -10.90 -10.10 -22.86
C TRP A 166 -11.22 -11.60 -22.84
N ARG A 167 -12.15 -12.05 -23.69
CA ARG A 167 -12.52 -13.48 -23.80
C ARG A 167 -11.40 -14.35 -24.38
N GLU A 168 -10.58 -13.78 -25.27
CA GLU A 168 -9.38 -14.45 -25.75
C GLU A 168 -8.27 -14.43 -24.68
N ALA A 169 -8.00 -13.29 -24.04
CA ALA A 169 -6.98 -13.18 -22.99
C ALA A 169 -7.27 -14.09 -21.78
N GLU A 170 -8.52 -14.21 -21.34
CA GLU A 170 -8.95 -15.15 -20.28
C GLU A 170 -8.62 -16.60 -20.60
N ARG A 171 -8.64 -16.98 -21.89
CA ARG A 171 -8.32 -18.36 -22.32
C ARG A 171 -6.81 -18.66 -22.25
N TRP A 172 -5.95 -17.63 -22.20
CA TRP A 172 -4.48 -17.74 -22.08
C TRP A 172 -3.95 -17.39 -20.67
N ASP A 173 -4.79 -16.85 -19.77
CA ASP A 173 -4.36 -16.29 -18.48
C ASP A 173 -4.16 -17.33 -17.36
N ALA A 174 -4.62 -18.57 -17.53
CA ALA A 174 -4.47 -19.62 -16.51
C ALA A 174 -3.03 -20.10 -16.30
N GLU A 175 -2.11 -19.81 -17.24
CA GLU A 175 -0.82 -20.51 -17.26
C GLU A 175 0.39 -19.69 -16.78
N ARG A 176 0.33 -18.35 -16.62
CA ARG A 176 1.56 -17.57 -16.30
C ARG A 176 1.38 -16.09 -15.96
N LEU A 177 0.46 -15.69 -15.07
CA LEU A 177 0.64 -14.41 -14.40
C LEU A 177 1.79 -14.59 -13.40
N ASP A 178 2.94 -13.95 -13.65
CA ASP A 178 4.02 -13.87 -12.66
C ASP A 178 3.44 -13.15 -11.43
N PRO A 179 3.16 -13.85 -10.31
CA PRO A 179 2.55 -13.25 -9.13
C PRO A 179 3.42 -12.10 -8.60
N GLU A 180 4.74 -12.18 -8.84
CA GLU A 180 5.71 -11.18 -8.43
C GLU A 180 5.54 -9.84 -9.18
N GLY A 181 4.74 -9.80 -10.25
CA GLY A 181 4.45 -8.59 -11.01
C GLY A 181 3.18 -7.83 -10.61
N LEU A 182 2.35 -8.37 -9.70
CA LEU A 182 1.03 -7.82 -9.34
C LEU A 182 0.98 -7.15 -7.95
N PHE A 183 2.15 -6.83 -7.38
CA PHE A 183 2.29 -6.34 -6.00
C PHE A 183 1.56 -7.26 -5.00
N VAL A 184 1.75 -8.58 -5.19
CA VAL A 184 1.18 -9.61 -4.33
C VAL A 184 2.20 -9.95 -3.24
N LEU A 185 1.77 -9.86 -1.99
CA LEU A 185 2.50 -10.27 -0.80
C LEU A 185 1.69 -11.32 -0.07
N TRP A 186 2.16 -12.57 -0.08
CA TRP A 186 1.53 -13.68 0.63
C TRP A 186 1.49 -13.45 2.15
N LYS A 187 0.53 -14.07 2.86
CA LYS A 187 0.37 -13.85 4.32
C LYS A 187 1.62 -14.19 5.13
N ASP A 188 2.35 -15.23 4.74
CA ASP A 188 3.64 -15.61 5.31
C ASP A 188 4.73 -14.56 5.01
N HIS A 189 4.80 -14.03 3.78
CA HIS A 189 5.68 -12.93 3.42
C HIS A 189 5.40 -11.69 4.30
N GLN A 190 4.13 -11.29 4.42
CA GLN A 190 3.73 -10.15 5.25
C GLN A 190 4.18 -10.33 6.72
N ARG A 191 4.03 -11.55 7.25
CA ARG A 191 4.45 -11.87 8.62
C ARG A 191 5.98 -11.86 8.78
N ALA A 192 6.70 -12.44 7.83
CA ALA A 192 8.15 -12.47 7.82
C ALA A 192 8.74 -11.06 7.70
N ILE A 193 8.20 -10.23 6.80
CA ILE A 193 8.56 -8.81 6.67
C ILE A 193 8.37 -8.10 8.02
N GLY A 194 7.21 -8.28 8.66
CA GLY A 194 6.98 -7.65 9.96
C GLY A 194 7.95 -8.11 11.05
N GLU A 195 8.34 -9.38 11.04
CA GLU A 195 9.30 -9.95 11.99
C GLU A 195 10.73 -9.42 11.77
N ILE A 196 11.23 -9.44 10.53
CA ILE A 196 12.60 -8.99 10.20
C ILE A 196 12.81 -7.48 10.32
N MET A 197 11.70 -6.72 10.24
CA MET A 197 11.65 -5.27 10.41
C MET A 197 11.38 -4.85 11.86
N THR A 198 11.30 -5.81 12.79
CA THR A 198 11.13 -5.55 14.21
C THR A 198 12.42 -5.90 14.95
N THR A 199 12.93 -4.97 15.75
CA THR A 199 14.05 -5.18 16.67
C THR A 199 13.60 -5.00 18.11
N ARG A 200 14.36 -5.55 19.06
CA ARG A 200 14.16 -5.28 20.49
C ARG A 200 15.05 -4.12 20.89
N ASP A 201 14.47 -3.13 21.57
CA ASP A 201 15.24 -2.08 22.22
C ASP A 201 15.94 -2.66 23.45
N GLU A 202 17.27 -2.59 23.46
CA GLU A 202 18.12 -3.08 24.56
C GLU A 202 17.79 -2.43 25.90
N ARG A 203 17.25 -1.21 25.90
CA ARG A 203 16.97 -0.44 27.12
C ARG A 203 15.62 -0.76 27.76
N SER A 204 14.62 -1.08 26.94
CA SER A 204 13.22 -1.20 27.39
C SER A 204 12.64 -2.60 27.23
N ASP A 205 13.34 -3.51 26.55
CA ASP A 205 12.82 -4.82 26.07
C ASP A 205 11.57 -4.68 25.18
N GLU A 206 11.33 -3.47 24.66
CA GLU A 206 10.19 -3.20 23.80
C GLU A 206 10.51 -3.52 22.35
N LEU A 207 9.50 -3.97 21.63
CA LEU A 207 9.60 -4.16 20.19
C LEU A 207 9.44 -2.81 19.51
N ILE A 208 10.40 -2.47 18.66
CA ILE A 208 10.44 -1.27 17.84
C ILE A 208 10.64 -1.64 16.37
N CYS A 209 10.20 -0.79 15.47
CA CYS A 209 10.50 -0.94 14.05
C CYS A 209 11.97 -0.57 13.78
N THR A 210 12.64 -1.32 12.91
CA THR A 210 13.98 -0.97 12.40
C THR A 210 13.97 0.42 11.78
N GLU A 211 14.99 1.22 12.08
CA GLU A 211 15.15 2.56 11.52
C GLU A 211 15.57 2.51 10.04
N PHE A 212 15.31 3.59 9.30
CA PHE A 212 15.61 3.65 7.87
C PHE A 212 17.12 3.53 7.56
N SER A 213 17.98 4.09 8.42
CA SER A 213 19.45 4.02 8.29
C SER A 213 19.95 2.58 8.39
N GLU A 214 19.48 1.85 9.40
CA GLU A 214 19.82 0.44 9.62
C GLU A 214 19.24 -0.45 8.52
N PHE A 215 18.00 -0.21 8.12
CA PHE A 215 17.39 -0.89 6.97
C PHE A 215 18.23 -0.71 5.70
N THR A 216 18.61 0.52 5.38
CA THR A 216 19.38 0.83 4.18
C THR A 216 20.76 0.18 4.21
N LYS A 217 21.40 0.14 5.40
CA LYS A 217 22.65 -0.58 5.58
C LYS A 217 22.49 -2.08 5.29
N ARG A 218 21.52 -2.74 5.92
CA ARG A 218 21.21 -4.17 5.69
C ARG A 218 20.85 -4.46 4.22
N TRP A 219 20.14 -3.54 3.58
CA TRP A 219 19.77 -3.65 2.17
C TRP A 219 20.99 -3.59 1.26
N LYS A 220 21.92 -2.65 1.50
CA LYS A 220 23.16 -2.49 0.74
C LYS A 220 24.19 -3.59 1.00
N ASP A 221 24.20 -4.13 2.21
CA ASP A 221 25.02 -5.30 2.58
C ASP A 221 24.47 -6.63 2.01
N GLU A 222 23.44 -6.55 1.16
CA GLU A 222 22.79 -7.69 0.52
C GLU A 222 22.29 -8.76 1.51
N ASP A 223 21.75 -8.34 2.66
CA ASP A 223 21.18 -9.27 3.66
C ASP A 223 20.18 -10.22 2.98
N PRO A 224 20.49 -11.53 2.86
CA PRO A 224 19.70 -12.47 2.08
C PRO A 224 18.30 -12.62 2.66
N THR A 225 18.14 -12.45 3.97
CA THR A 225 16.85 -12.54 4.65
C THR A 225 15.97 -11.37 4.23
N LEU A 226 16.54 -10.15 4.28
CA LEU A 226 15.83 -8.93 3.93
C LEU A 226 15.40 -8.93 2.46
N HIS A 227 16.32 -9.27 1.55
CA HIS A 227 16.05 -9.32 0.11
C HIS A 227 15.05 -10.41 -0.26
N THR A 228 15.13 -11.59 0.36
CA THR A 228 14.19 -12.69 0.09
C THR A 228 12.75 -12.26 0.26
N TRP A 229 12.44 -11.56 1.35
CA TRP A 229 11.06 -11.18 1.68
C TRP A 229 10.59 -9.90 1.00
N LEU A 230 11.48 -8.92 0.76
CA LEU A 230 11.10 -7.61 0.22
C LEU A 230 11.32 -7.48 -1.29
N ARG A 231 12.02 -8.39 -1.97
CA ARG A 231 12.32 -8.30 -3.42
C ARG A 231 11.10 -8.09 -4.31
N ALA A 232 9.94 -8.62 -3.90
CA ALA A 232 8.70 -8.52 -4.66
C ALA A 232 8.26 -7.06 -4.84
N ILE A 233 8.53 -6.19 -3.86
CA ILE A 233 8.11 -4.79 -3.87
C ILE A 233 8.88 -3.98 -4.93
N PRO A 234 10.23 -3.91 -4.91
CA PRO A 234 10.98 -3.28 -6.00
C PRO A 234 10.69 -3.88 -7.37
N LYS A 235 10.56 -5.22 -7.47
CA LYS A 235 10.25 -5.89 -8.74
C LYS A 235 8.91 -5.45 -9.30
N ALA A 236 7.86 -5.38 -8.49
CA ALA A 236 6.54 -4.91 -8.89
C ALA A 236 6.58 -3.43 -9.34
N ILE A 237 7.29 -2.56 -8.62
CA ILE A 237 7.42 -1.15 -9.00
C ILE A 237 8.24 -1.00 -10.29
N ARG A 238 9.33 -1.76 -10.49
CA ARG A 238 10.11 -1.74 -11.73
C ARG A 238 9.27 -2.19 -12.92
N LYS A 239 8.43 -3.20 -12.72
CA LYS A 239 7.48 -3.66 -13.74
C LYS A 239 6.46 -2.56 -14.07
N LEU A 240 5.91 -1.90 -13.05
CA LEU A 240 5.01 -0.76 -13.22
C LEU A 240 5.66 0.37 -14.03
N VAL A 241 6.92 0.72 -13.72
CA VAL A 241 7.71 1.67 -14.51
C VAL A 241 7.86 1.16 -15.94
N ALA A 242 8.31 -0.07 -16.15
CA ALA A 242 8.54 -0.63 -17.48
C ALA A 242 7.28 -0.78 -18.33
N ASP A 243 6.09 -0.85 -17.73
CA ASP A 243 4.81 -0.99 -18.44
C ASP A 243 4.11 0.37 -18.67
N ILE A 244 4.23 1.32 -17.74
CA ILE A 244 3.64 2.67 -17.86
C ILE A 244 4.55 3.61 -18.65
N HIS A 245 5.86 3.55 -18.40
CA HIS A 245 6.84 4.48 -18.92
C HIS A 245 7.32 4.29 -20.37
N PRO A 246 7.13 3.15 -21.09
CA PRO A 246 7.67 3.02 -22.44
C PRO A 246 6.88 3.82 -23.49
N ALA A 247 5.76 4.47 -23.12
CA ALA A 247 4.89 5.21 -24.04
C ALA A 247 4.54 6.65 -23.60
N SER A 248 4.90 7.09 -22.39
CA SER A 248 4.44 8.38 -21.84
C SER A 248 5.46 9.51 -21.86
N ILE A 249 6.69 9.28 -22.34
CA ILE A 249 7.61 10.38 -22.66
C ILE A 249 7.77 10.43 -24.18
N PRO A 250 7.18 11.43 -24.86
CA PRO A 250 7.75 11.90 -26.11
C PRO A 250 9.19 12.28 -25.80
N ARG A 251 10.15 11.46 -26.26
CA ARG A 251 11.53 11.90 -26.39
C ARG A 251 11.45 13.15 -27.27
N GLU A 252 11.73 14.29 -26.65
CA GLU A 252 11.60 15.65 -27.18
C GLU A 252 10.15 16.12 -27.46
N GLY A 253 9.71 17.11 -26.67
CA GLY A 253 8.87 18.18 -27.23
C GLY A 253 7.41 18.33 -26.78
N ARG A 254 6.83 17.48 -25.93
CA ARG A 254 5.46 17.72 -25.43
C ARG A 254 5.26 17.32 -23.96
N TYR A 255 5.53 18.26 -23.06
CA TYR A 255 5.07 18.22 -21.67
C TYR A 255 3.83 19.11 -21.50
N THR A 256 2.86 18.63 -20.73
CA THR A 256 1.55 19.25 -20.51
C THR A 256 1.64 20.63 -19.83
N ARG A 257 0.60 21.45 -20.04
CA ARG A 257 0.52 22.89 -19.74
C ARG A 257 0.78 23.27 -18.27
N GLU A 258 0.67 22.33 -17.34
CA GLU A 258 0.89 22.56 -15.90
C GLU A 258 2.36 22.47 -15.47
N GLY A 259 3.20 21.78 -16.25
CA GLY A 259 4.66 21.75 -16.03
C GLY A 259 5.40 23.02 -16.49
N ARG A 260 4.71 23.94 -17.19
CA ARG A 260 5.32 25.18 -17.69
C ARG A 260 5.64 26.19 -16.57
N TYR A 261 4.83 26.29 -15.53
CA TYR A 261 5.08 27.28 -14.47
C TYR A 261 6.33 27.01 -13.64
N ALA A 262 6.66 25.73 -13.38
CA ALA A 262 7.86 25.37 -12.62
C ALA A 262 9.14 25.66 -13.43
N ARG A 263 9.14 25.30 -14.73
CA ARG A 263 10.31 25.49 -15.59
C ARG A 263 10.45 26.91 -16.14
N GLU A 264 9.40 27.72 -16.18
CA GLU A 264 9.48 29.14 -16.59
C GLU A 264 10.02 30.02 -15.47
N VAL A 265 9.81 29.62 -14.20
CA VAL A 265 10.50 30.23 -13.04
C VAL A 265 11.96 29.77 -12.99
N GLU A 266 12.25 28.50 -13.26
CA GLU A 266 13.61 27.96 -13.27
C GLU A 266 14.44 28.45 -14.47
N ASN A 267 13.86 28.50 -15.68
CA ASN A 267 14.53 29.06 -16.87
C ASN A 267 14.69 30.58 -16.80
N ARG A 268 13.83 31.32 -16.08
CA ARG A 268 14.08 32.75 -15.80
C ARG A 268 15.27 32.97 -14.84
N LEU A 269 15.56 31.98 -13.99
CA LEU A 269 16.73 31.99 -13.10
C LEU A 269 18.02 31.54 -13.83
N TRP A 270 17.91 30.69 -14.86
CA TRP A 270 19.07 30.20 -15.61
C TRP A 270 19.42 31.01 -16.87
N ASN A 271 18.47 31.73 -17.50
CA ASN A 271 18.71 32.50 -18.73
C ASN A 271 19.39 33.88 -18.51
N THR A 272 20.00 34.12 -17.36
CA THR A 272 20.95 35.23 -17.18
C THR A 272 22.38 34.89 -17.61
N VAL A 273 22.63 33.70 -18.17
CA VAL A 273 23.92 33.35 -18.79
C VAL A 273 23.64 32.64 -20.11
N GLY A 274 24.02 33.28 -21.22
CA GLY A 274 23.54 32.94 -22.57
C GLY A 274 24.40 32.00 -23.42
N VAL A 275 24.08 32.09 -24.72
CA VAL A 275 24.81 31.63 -25.94
C VAL A 275 24.49 30.18 -26.36
N GLU A 276 23.67 29.98 -27.42
CA GLU A 276 24.01 29.61 -28.84
C GLU A 276 24.76 28.26 -28.93
N ASP A 277 24.43 27.24 -29.73
CA ASP A 277 23.85 27.10 -31.07
C ASP A 277 23.38 25.62 -31.26
N SER A 278 22.39 25.34 -32.12
CA SER A 278 22.14 23.97 -32.62
C SER A 278 21.36 24.00 -33.93
N LEU A 279 22.10 23.94 -35.04
CA LEU A 279 21.59 23.92 -36.41
C LEU A 279 22.39 22.88 -37.23
N GLU A 280 22.38 21.60 -36.82
CA GLU A 280 23.11 20.53 -37.54
C GLU A 280 22.44 19.13 -37.57
N LEU A 281 21.13 19.00 -37.33
CA LEU A 281 20.46 17.68 -37.31
C LEU A 281 19.37 17.44 -38.37
N GLN A 282 19.24 18.32 -39.38
CA GLN A 282 18.29 18.11 -40.50
C GLN A 282 18.95 17.65 -41.81
N SER A 283 20.27 17.59 -41.91
CA SER A 283 20.98 17.26 -43.16
C SER A 283 21.39 15.78 -43.32
N ALA A 284 21.10 14.92 -42.35
CA ALA A 284 21.53 13.50 -42.39
C ALA A 284 20.43 12.49 -42.80
N VAL A 285 19.20 12.94 -43.06
CA VAL A 285 18.05 12.04 -43.34
C VAL A 285 17.63 12.01 -44.82
N GLU A 286 18.17 12.90 -45.67
CA GLU A 286 17.78 12.99 -47.10
C GLU A 286 18.79 12.38 -48.10
N ALA A 287 19.81 11.64 -47.65
CA ALA A 287 20.84 11.08 -48.53
C ALA A 287 20.80 9.54 -48.70
N ARG A 288 19.60 8.95 -48.85
CA ARG A 288 19.46 7.58 -49.39
C ARG A 288 18.34 7.51 -50.43
N ASN A 289 18.66 7.95 -51.64
CA ASN A 289 17.98 7.54 -52.86
C ASN A 289 18.43 6.11 -53.22
N PRO A 290 17.54 5.13 -53.37
CA PRO A 290 17.86 3.85 -53.97
C PRO A 290 17.47 3.89 -55.45
N SER A 291 18.36 4.36 -56.34
CA SER A 291 18.11 4.35 -57.79
C SER A 291 18.86 3.27 -58.57
N ASP A 292 19.71 2.45 -57.94
CA ASP A 292 20.53 1.44 -58.63
C ASP A 292 20.43 0.06 -57.98
N ALA A 293 19.23 -0.52 -57.93
CA ALA A 293 19.05 -1.94 -57.66
C ALA A 293 18.42 -2.59 -58.90
N GLU A 294 19.25 -3.31 -59.65
CA GLU A 294 18.83 -4.26 -60.68
C GLU A 294 17.73 -5.18 -60.15
N ASN A 295 16.75 -5.45 -61.02
CA ASN A 295 15.51 -6.20 -60.77
C ASN A 295 15.61 -7.21 -59.61
N PRO A 296 14.89 -7.00 -58.49
CA PRO A 296 14.73 -8.05 -57.51
C PRO A 296 14.04 -9.24 -58.19
N PRO A 297 14.43 -10.49 -57.87
CA PRO A 297 13.75 -11.66 -58.40
C PRO A 297 12.26 -11.54 -58.05
N GLU A 298 11.38 -11.88 -59.00
CA GLU A 298 9.94 -12.02 -58.75
C GLU A 298 9.76 -12.99 -57.59
N VAL A 299 9.56 -12.45 -56.39
CA VAL A 299 9.20 -13.21 -55.21
C VAL A 299 7.75 -13.60 -55.44
N GLU A 300 7.58 -14.85 -55.89
CA GLU A 300 6.30 -15.52 -56.02
C GLU A 300 5.54 -15.35 -54.70
N ASN A 301 4.42 -14.60 -54.72
CA ASN A 301 3.57 -14.33 -53.56
C ASN A 301 2.95 -15.64 -53.07
N THR A 302 3.69 -16.37 -52.24
CA THR A 302 3.17 -17.55 -51.56
C THR A 302 2.27 -17.08 -50.40
N PRO A 303 1.01 -17.56 -50.30
CA PRO A 303 0.08 -17.16 -49.24
C PRO A 303 0.60 -17.45 -47.81
N GLU A 304 1.62 -18.31 -47.68
CA GLU A 304 2.31 -18.58 -46.42
C GLU A 304 3.02 -17.36 -45.80
N PHE A 305 3.49 -16.39 -46.60
CA PHE A 305 4.24 -15.24 -46.07
C PHE A 305 3.32 -14.19 -45.41
N GLU A 306 2.15 -13.91 -46.00
CA GLU A 306 1.16 -12.97 -45.42
C GLU A 306 0.62 -13.48 -44.07
N ASP A 307 0.36 -14.79 -43.96
CA ASP A 307 -0.09 -15.43 -42.72
C ASP A 307 0.93 -15.27 -41.57
N THR A 308 2.23 -15.31 -41.87
CA THR A 308 3.28 -15.12 -40.86
C THR A 308 3.38 -13.67 -40.36
N ILE A 309 3.17 -12.69 -41.24
CA ILE A 309 3.16 -11.27 -40.86
C ILE A 309 1.94 -10.95 -40.00
N GLU A 310 0.75 -11.44 -40.40
CA GLU A 310 -0.46 -11.27 -39.59
C GLU A 310 -0.34 -11.95 -38.22
N ALA A 311 0.20 -13.17 -38.16
CA ALA A 311 0.43 -13.86 -36.90
C ALA A 311 1.37 -13.07 -35.97
N SER A 312 2.45 -12.49 -36.52
CA SER A 312 3.39 -11.64 -35.77
C SER A 312 2.73 -10.36 -35.24
N GLN A 313 1.94 -9.68 -36.06
CA GLN A 313 1.21 -8.47 -35.65
C GLN A 313 0.14 -8.77 -34.58
N ARG A 314 -0.61 -9.88 -34.74
CA ARG A 314 -1.57 -10.34 -33.73
C ARG A 314 -0.87 -10.65 -32.41
N ALA A 315 0.26 -11.36 -32.44
CA ALA A 315 1.06 -11.65 -31.25
C ALA A 315 1.57 -10.37 -30.55
N GLN A 316 1.98 -9.34 -31.29
CA GLN A 316 2.36 -8.05 -30.72
C GLN A 316 1.19 -7.32 -30.07
N ARG A 317 0.01 -7.30 -30.71
CA ARG A 317 -1.22 -6.69 -30.15
C ARG A 317 -1.63 -7.37 -28.84
N VAL A 318 -1.60 -8.70 -28.81
CA VAL A 318 -1.90 -9.49 -27.59
C VAL A 318 -0.91 -9.18 -26.47
N ARG A 319 0.40 -9.11 -26.77
CA ARG A 319 1.41 -8.71 -25.78
C ARG A 319 1.18 -7.31 -25.22
N LYS A 320 0.82 -6.34 -26.08
CA LYS A 320 0.53 -4.96 -25.67
C LYS A 320 -0.74 -4.88 -24.81
N ALA A 321 -1.80 -5.58 -25.21
CA ALA A 321 -3.05 -5.66 -24.43
C ALA A 321 -2.82 -6.29 -23.06
N ARG A 322 -2.02 -7.37 -22.99
CA ARG A 322 -1.65 -8.02 -21.73
C ARG A 322 -0.89 -7.11 -20.77
N LYS A 323 0.09 -6.34 -21.27
CA LYS A 323 0.80 -5.35 -20.45
C LYS A 323 -0.12 -4.25 -19.92
N ALA A 324 -1.01 -3.74 -20.77
CA ALA A 324 -1.99 -2.74 -20.38
C ALA A 324 -2.93 -3.25 -19.28
N ARG A 325 -3.39 -4.51 -19.37
CA ARG A 325 -4.18 -5.18 -18.32
C ARG A 325 -3.43 -5.20 -16.98
N ILE A 326 -2.19 -5.71 -16.97
CA ILE A 326 -1.41 -5.83 -15.74
C ILE A 326 -1.17 -4.46 -15.09
N ALA A 327 -0.83 -3.45 -15.89
CA ALA A 327 -0.64 -2.09 -15.39
C ALA A 327 -1.94 -1.50 -14.81
N TYR A 328 -3.08 -1.74 -15.46
CA TYR A 328 -4.38 -1.31 -15.00
C TYR A 328 -4.79 -2.01 -13.68
N ASP A 329 -4.64 -3.32 -13.62
CA ASP A 329 -4.95 -4.13 -12.44
C ASP A 329 -4.09 -3.71 -11.25
N LEU A 330 -2.79 -3.52 -11.47
CA LEU A 330 -1.87 -3.00 -10.46
C LEU A 330 -2.27 -1.60 -10.00
N LYS A 331 -2.64 -0.70 -10.92
CA LYS A 331 -3.11 0.65 -10.58
C LYS A 331 -4.36 0.61 -9.70
N ILE A 332 -5.35 -0.22 -10.04
CA ILE A 332 -6.57 -0.40 -9.23
C ILE A 332 -6.23 -0.88 -7.82
N ARG A 333 -5.36 -1.90 -7.71
CA ARG A 333 -4.92 -2.45 -6.43
C ARG A 333 -4.29 -1.38 -5.54
N LEU A 334 -3.38 -0.59 -6.09
CA LEU A 334 -2.71 0.48 -5.36
C LEU A 334 -3.69 1.57 -4.89
N VAL A 335 -4.67 1.93 -5.73
CA VAL A 335 -5.74 2.87 -5.34
C VAL A 335 -6.62 2.29 -4.21
N ARG A 336 -6.99 1.02 -4.30
CA ARG A 336 -7.80 0.36 -3.27
C ARG A 336 -7.03 0.25 -1.95
N LEU A 337 -5.74 -0.09 -2.01
CA LEU A 337 -4.85 -0.10 -0.85
C LEU A 337 -4.73 1.28 -0.23
N GLN A 338 -4.57 2.32 -1.05
CA GLN A 338 -4.55 3.71 -0.60
C GLN A 338 -5.82 4.07 0.18
N ARG A 339 -7.01 3.70 -0.33
CA ARG A 339 -8.29 3.95 0.34
C ARG A 339 -8.38 3.24 1.69
N LEU A 340 -8.01 1.97 1.75
CA LEU A 340 -8.02 1.21 3.00
C LEU A 340 -7.03 1.78 4.04
N LEU A 341 -5.87 2.27 3.60
CA LEU A 341 -4.92 2.95 4.49
C LEU A 341 -5.47 4.28 5.02
N VAL A 342 -6.21 5.04 4.20
CA VAL A 342 -6.93 6.24 4.67
C VAL A 342 -7.99 5.87 5.70
N ASP A 343 -8.80 4.85 5.43
CA ASP A 343 -9.83 4.39 6.37
C ASP A 343 -9.20 3.92 7.70
N LEU A 344 -8.05 3.24 7.64
CA LEU A 344 -7.28 2.83 8.81
C LEU A 344 -6.77 4.05 9.61
N VAL A 345 -6.18 5.03 8.93
CA VAL A 345 -5.71 6.27 9.55
C VAL A 345 -6.86 7.01 10.21
N MET A 346 -7.99 7.16 9.53
CA MET A 346 -9.18 7.83 10.08
C MET A 346 -9.71 7.10 11.31
N LEU A 347 -9.85 5.78 11.26
CA LEU A 347 -10.30 4.97 12.38
C LEU A 347 -9.40 5.14 13.60
N LEU A 348 -8.08 5.18 13.39
CA LEU A 348 -7.11 5.34 14.45
C LEU A 348 -7.08 6.80 14.95
N ASP A 349 -7.24 7.81 14.10
CA ASP A 349 -7.14 9.24 14.46
C ASP A 349 -8.42 9.85 15.05
N GLU A 350 -9.54 9.10 15.15
CA GLU A 350 -10.80 9.61 15.72
C GLU A 350 -10.67 10.23 17.13
N GLU A 351 -9.71 9.80 17.96
CA GLU A 351 -9.45 10.45 19.26
C GLU A 351 -8.77 11.83 19.09
N GLY A 352 -7.96 12.01 18.04
CA GLY A 352 -7.32 13.27 17.67
C GLY A 352 -8.32 14.27 17.10
N LEU A 353 -9.23 13.82 16.23
CA LEU A 353 -10.30 14.64 15.66
C LEU A 353 -11.31 15.11 16.72
N GLY A 354 -11.66 14.26 17.68
CA GLY A 354 -12.55 14.63 18.80
C GLY A 354 -11.95 15.72 19.70
N ARG A 355 -10.67 15.54 20.10
CA ARG A 355 -9.97 16.53 20.96
C ARG A 355 -9.61 17.81 20.22
N ALA A 356 -9.28 17.73 18.93
CA ALA A 356 -9.09 18.92 18.10
C ALA A 356 -10.40 19.70 18.06
N GLY A 357 -11.53 19.06 17.73
CA GLY A 357 -12.85 19.69 17.70
C GLY A 357 -13.25 20.35 19.03
N GLU A 358 -12.95 19.74 20.18
CA GLU A 358 -13.18 20.35 21.50
C GLU A 358 -12.22 21.53 21.78
N LYS A 359 -10.94 21.44 21.39
CA LYS A 359 -10.00 22.58 21.48
C LYS A 359 -10.39 23.76 20.59
N TRP A 360 -10.98 23.50 19.42
CA TRP A 360 -11.51 24.53 18.53
C TRP A 360 -12.76 25.18 19.13
N LYS A 361 -13.66 24.40 19.75
CA LYS A 361 -14.85 24.93 20.47
C LYS A 361 -14.48 25.78 21.69
N LEU A 362 -13.50 25.36 22.49
CA LEU A 362 -13.01 26.14 23.63
C LEU A 362 -12.37 27.47 23.18
N LYS A 363 -11.69 27.48 22.02
CA LYS A 363 -11.16 28.73 21.43
C LYS A 363 -12.24 29.65 20.87
N GLU A 364 -13.40 29.13 20.50
CA GLU A 364 -14.50 29.91 19.93
C GLU A 364 -15.35 30.59 21.03
N GLU A 365 -15.42 30.01 22.22
CA GLU A 365 -16.06 30.60 23.40
C GLU A 365 -15.21 31.71 24.07
N ASP A 366 -13.88 31.68 23.91
CA ASP A 366 -12.95 32.68 24.42
C ASP A 366 -12.72 33.88 23.48
N ILE A 367 -13.45 33.97 22.36
CA ILE A 367 -13.42 35.17 21.52
C ILE A 367 -14.30 36.23 22.19
N PRO A 368 -13.72 37.33 22.75
CA PRO A 368 -14.52 38.37 23.39
C PRO A 368 -15.49 38.95 22.36
N LYS A 369 -16.79 38.92 22.68
CA LYS A 369 -17.90 39.46 21.86
C LYS A 369 -17.84 41.01 21.71
N SER A 370 -16.71 41.65 21.96
CA SER A 370 -16.56 43.11 22.01
C SER A 370 -16.37 43.79 20.65
N SER A 371 -16.43 43.07 19.52
CA SER A 371 -16.26 43.67 18.18
C SER A 371 -17.51 43.66 17.29
N ARG A 372 -18.70 43.29 17.82
CA ARG A 372 -19.99 43.46 17.11
C ARG A 372 -20.84 44.57 17.75
N GLN A 373 -20.38 45.81 17.60
CA GLN A 373 -21.10 47.08 17.79
C GLN A 373 -20.06 48.14 17.35
N GLN A 374 -20.20 48.98 16.34
CA GLN A 374 -21.26 49.55 15.48
C GLN A 374 -20.52 50.17 14.25
N PRO A 375 -21.17 50.96 13.38
CA PRO A 375 -22.42 50.76 12.63
C PRO A 375 -22.18 50.43 11.15
#